data_AF-A0A3M1XEH3-F1
#
_entry.id   AF-A0A3M1XEH3-F1
#
_cell.length_a   1.000
_cell.length_b   1.000
_cell.length_c   1.000
_cell.angle_alpha   90.00
_cell.angle_beta   90.00
_cell.angle_gamma   90.00
#
_symmetry.space_group_name_H-M   'P 1'
#
loop_
_entity.id
_entity.type
_entity.pdbx_description
1 polymer ?
#
loop_
_entity_poly.entity_id
_entity_poly.type
_entity_poly.pdbx_seq_one_letter_code
_entity_poly.pdbx_strand_id
1 'polypeptide(L)'
;ANGEALKEIQRYDPELAKQLYAESGVKVDKLLLQMRGDLEGYFGKEITQAYADSIKQNLGIEVEVKSVPQKDYMADLLKRTPDGKPDTTIDFGYISYGMDYLDPSNMLTVMKGSDLGGRHTWNNKEYQDLLAKAGPMTDIEERTKLYQQAEKLMVEECAFIFCIHRTPVNLWKPYIKGAPMEPGKINTNRGVAWPNVNAMNNSASEIYIANNVLEYRKNIP
;
A
#
# COMPACT_ATOMS: atom_id res chain seq x y z
N ALA A 1 9.49 1.93 1.85
CA ALA A 1 10.17 1.10 0.85
C ALA A 1 11.55 1.66 0.54
N ASN A 2 12.55 0.81 0.33
CA ASN A 2 13.86 1.24 -0.16
C ASN A 2 13.79 1.52 -1.68
N GLY A 3 13.06 2.59 -2.06
CA GLY A 3 12.71 2.87 -3.45
C GLY A 3 13.90 3.08 -4.38
N GLU A 4 15.03 3.57 -3.87
CA GLU A 4 16.26 3.73 -4.66
C GLU A 4 16.90 2.37 -4.97
N ALA A 5 17.01 1.48 -3.98
CA ALA A 5 17.59 0.15 -4.18
C ALA A 5 16.74 -0.76 -5.08
N LEU A 6 15.43 -0.51 -5.16
CA LEU A 6 14.48 -1.28 -5.96
C LEU A 6 14.14 -0.64 -7.31
N LYS A 7 14.73 0.53 -7.60
CA LYS A 7 14.41 1.31 -8.80
C LYS A 7 14.62 0.54 -10.10
N GLU A 8 15.68 -0.26 -10.17
CA GLU A 8 15.98 -1.06 -11.36
C GLU A 8 14.93 -2.14 -11.63
N ILE A 9 14.23 -2.60 -10.60
CA ILE A 9 13.18 -3.62 -10.69
C ILE A 9 11.81 -2.97 -10.97
N GLN A 10 11.54 -1.81 -10.37
CA GLN A 10 10.21 -1.16 -10.42
C GLN A 10 10.09 0.00 -11.40
N ARG A 11 11.14 0.35 -12.15
CA ARG A 11 11.07 1.47 -13.10
C ARG A 11 10.06 1.22 -14.21
N TYR A 12 9.45 2.30 -14.68
CA TYR A 12 8.62 2.26 -15.87
C TYR A 12 9.50 2.13 -17.13
N ASP A 13 9.41 0.98 -17.80
CA ASP A 13 10.22 0.64 -18.99
C ASP A 13 9.38 -0.16 -20.01
N PRO A 14 8.66 0.53 -20.92
CA PRO A 14 7.77 -0.12 -21.88
C PRO A 14 8.48 -1.08 -22.84
N GLU A 15 9.73 -0.80 -23.22
CA GLU A 15 10.47 -1.64 -24.16
C GLU A 15 10.90 -2.94 -23.49
N LEU A 16 11.41 -2.87 -22.26
CA LEU A 16 11.69 -4.06 -21.46
C LEU A 16 10.41 -4.85 -21.17
N ALA A 17 9.28 -4.19 -20.88
CA ALA A 17 8.01 -4.87 -20.67
C ALA A 17 7.55 -5.66 -21.91
N LYS A 18 7.67 -5.08 -23.12
CA LYS A 18 7.37 -5.79 -24.38
C LYS A 18 8.30 -6.98 -24.60
N GLN A 19 9.59 -6.81 -24.31
CA GLN A 19 10.58 -7.87 -24.42
C GLN A 19 10.24 -9.04 -23.49
N LEU A 20 10.04 -8.78 -22.18
CA LEU A 20 9.70 -9.79 -21.20
C LEU A 20 8.36 -10.47 -21.53
N TYR A 21 7.38 -9.71 -22.04
CA TYR A 21 6.12 -10.28 -22.48
C TYR A 21 6.30 -11.25 -23.65
N ALA A 22 7.09 -10.88 -24.66
CA ALA A 22 7.41 -11.76 -25.79
C ALA A 22 8.19 -13.01 -25.36
N GLU A 23 9.18 -12.86 -24.47
CA GLU A 23 9.99 -13.95 -23.94
C GLU A 23 9.17 -14.94 -23.09
N SER A 24 8.14 -14.46 -22.39
CA SER A 24 7.26 -15.31 -21.59
C SER A 24 6.53 -16.37 -22.42
N GLY A 25 6.31 -16.12 -23.71
CA GLY A 25 5.50 -16.95 -24.60
C GLY A 25 4.01 -16.99 -24.23
N VAL A 26 3.57 -16.25 -23.22
CA VAL A 26 2.19 -16.20 -22.75
C VAL A 26 1.38 -15.27 -23.65
N LYS A 27 0.21 -15.73 -24.09
CA LYS A 27 -0.79 -14.89 -24.76
C LYS A 27 -1.91 -14.57 -23.80
N VAL A 28 -2.19 -13.28 -23.66
CA VAL A 28 -3.23 -12.77 -22.76
C VAL A 28 -4.16 -11.93 -23.61
N ASP A 29 -5.37 -12.43 -23.84
CA ASP A 29 -6.37 -11.71 -24.64
C ASP A 29 -6.97 -10.54 -23.84
N LYS A 30 -7.28 -10.79 -22.57
CA LYS A 30 -7.92 -9.82 -21.68
C LYS A 30 -7.56 -10.09 -20.22
N LEU A 31 -7.32 -9.02 -19.47
CA LEU A 31 -7.17 -9.03 -18.02
C LEU A 31 -8.40 -8.40 -17.35
N LEU A 32 -8.72 -8.88 -16.15
CA LEU A 32 -9.69 -8.24 -15.26
C LEU A 32 -8.95 -7.70 -14.05
N LEU A 33 -8.84 -6.37 -13.95
CA LEU A 33 -8.32 -5.67 -12.79
C LEU A 33 -9.46 -5.40 -11.80
N GLN A 34 -9.50 -6.16 -10.71
CA GLN A 34 -10.51 -5.98 -9.68
C GLN A 34 -10.03 -4.99 -8.64
N MET A 35 -10.75 -3.90 -8.44
CA MET A 35 -10.47 -2.89 -7.42
C MET A 35 -11.40 -3.05 -6.23
N ARG A 36 -10.85 -2.95 -5.01
CA ARG A 36 -11.65 -2.85 -3.79
C ARG A 36 -12.43 -1.52 -3.76
N GLY A 37 -13.75 -1.58 -3.65
CA GLY A 37 -14.63 -0.44 -3.94
C GLY A 37 -14.51 0.77 -3.01
N ASP A 38 -14.00 0.63 -1.79
CA ASP A 38 -13.68 1.76 -0.91
C ASP A 38 -12.58 2.68 -1.49
N LEU A 39 -11.81 2.18 -2.45
CA LEU A 39 -10.74 2.93 -3.09
C LEU A 39 -11.23 3.98 -4.08
N GLU A 40 -12.50 3.96 -4.46
CA GLU A 40 -13.10 5.02 -5.27
C GLU A 40 -12.99 6.39 -4.59
N GLY A 41 -13.13 6.45 -3.26
CA GLY A 41 -12.93 7.69 -2.48
C GLY A 41 -11.50 8.22 -2.48
N TYR A 42 -10.56 7.50 -3.09
CA TYR A 42 -9.14 7.81 -3.16
C TYR A 42 -8.60 7.80 -4.59
N PHE A 43 -9.42 8.22 -5.56
CA PHE A 43 -9.10 8.22 -7.00
C PHE A 43 -8.77 6.83 -7.57
N GLY A 44 -9.26 5.77 -6.93
CA GLY A 44 -8.94 4.40 -7.32
C GLY A 44 -9.37 4.09 -8.76
N LYS A 45 -10.51 4.61 -9.22
CA LYS A 45 -10.99 4.41 -10.60
C LYS A 45 -10.03 5.02 -11.62
N GLU A 46 -9.64 6.26 -11.41
CA GLU A 46 -8.75 7.00 -12.29
C GLU A 46 -7.36 6.36 -12.33
N ILE A 47 -6.84 5.97 -11.17
CA ILE A 47 -5.54 5.30 -11.04
C ILE A 47 -5.55 3.94 -11.77
N THR A 48 -6.56 3.11 -11.52
CA THR A 48 -6.65 1.78 -12.13
C THR A 48 -6.94 1.85 -13.63
N GLN A 49 -7.71 2.84 -14.09
CA GLN A 49 -7.90 3.10 -15.51
C GLN A 49 -6.59 3.55 -16.18
N ALA A 50 -5.80 4.40 -15.53
CA ALA A 50 -4.49 4.79 -16.06
C ALA A 50 -3.54 3.57 -16.21
N TYR A 51 -3.59 2.60 -15.28
CA TYR A 51 -2.84 1.35 -15.44
C TYR A 51 -3.37 0.50 -16.58
N ALA A 52 -4.69 0.35 -16.70
CA ALA A 52 -5.32 -0.37 -17.79
C ALA A 52 -4.92 0.20 -19.17
N ASP A 53 -5.01 1.53 -19.31
CA ASP A 53 -4.65 2.24 -20.54
C ASP A 53 -3.15 2.10 -20.85
N SER A 54 -2.28 2.19 -19.84
CA SER A 54 -0.84 2.00 -20.01
C SER A 54 -0.50 0.57 -20.45
N ILE A 55 -1.13 -0.45 -19.86
CA ILE A 55 -0.93 -1.86 -20.26
C ILE A 55 -1.39 -2.05 -21.71
N LYS A 56 -2.58 -1.54 -22.06
CA LYS A 56 -3.11 -1.61 -23.42
C LYS A 56 -2.21 -0.92 -24.44
N GLN A 57 -1.78 0.31 -24.15
CA GLN A 57 -0.95 1.10 -25.06
C GLN A 57 0.42 0.44 -25.31
N ASN A 58 1.02 -0.16 -24.27
CA ASN A 58 2.38 -0.66 -24.35
C ASN A 58 2.46 -2.13 -24.76
N LEU A 59 1.49 -2.96 -24.36
CA LEU A 59 1.51 -4.41 -24.56
C LEU A 59 0.38 -4.92 -25.46
N GLY A 60 -0.60 -4.08 -25.81
CA GLY A 60 -1.76 -4.48 -26.62
C GLY A 60 -2.77 -5.35 -25.87
N ILE A 61 -2.65 -5.47 -24.54
CA ILE A 61 -3.51 -6.29 -23.70
C ILE A 61 -4.71 -5.46 -23.24
N GLU A 62 -5.93 -5.93 -23.49
CA GLU A 62 -7.14 -5.28 -22.97
C GLU A 62 -7.26 -5.54 -21.47
N VAL A 63 -7.52 -4.47 -20.70
CA VAL A 63 -7.71 -4.57 -19.24
C VAL A 63 -9.06 -3.99 -18.88
N GLU A 64 -9.97 -4.83 -18.38
CA GLU A 64 -11.23 -4.39 -17.79
C GLU A 64 -11.02 -4.05 -16.32
N VAL A 65 -11.39 -2.82 -15.93
CA VAL A 65 -11.38 -2.40 -14.52
C VAL A 65 -12.76 -2.63 -13.92
N LYS A 66 -12.82 -3.41 -12.84
CA LYS A 66 -14.05 -3.67 -12.10
C LYS A 66 -13.92 -3.22 -10.65
N SER A 67 -14.75 -2.26 -10.25
CA SER A 67 -14.92 -1.93 -8.83
C SER A 67 -15.84 -2.94 -8.17
N VAL A 68 -15.38 -3.56 -7.07
CA VAL A 68 -16.12 -4.59 -6.33
C VAL A 68 -16.42 -4.07 -4.92
N PRO A 69 -17.67 -4.15 -4.42
CA PRO A 69 -17.99 -3.74 -3.06
C PRO A 69 -17.01 -4.35 -2.05
N GLN A 70 -16.52 -3.54 -1.10
CA GLN A 70 -15.44 -3.94 -0.19
C GLN A 70 -15.72 -5.27 0.52
N LYS A 71 -16.96 -5.48 0.98
CA LYS A 71 -17.37 -6.73 1.64
C LYS A 71 -17.16 -7.94 0.73
N ASP A 72 -17.57 -7.85 -0.53
CA ASP A 72 -17.53 -8.95 -1.48
C ASP A 72 -16.09 -9.21 -1.94
N TYR A 73 -15.32 -8.14 -2.20
CA TYR A 73 -13.89 -8.24 -2.53
C TYR A 73 -13.12 -8.94 -1.40
N MET A 74 -13.37 -8.55 -0.14
CA MET A 74 -12.69 -9.15 1.00
C MET A 74 -13.16 -10.58 1.26
N ALA A 75 -14.44 -10.90 1.04
CA ALA A 75 -14.96 -12.25 1.15
C ALA A 75 -14.29 -13.19 0.14
N ASP A 76 -14.08 -12.74 -1.09
CA ASP A 76 -13.37 -13.50 -2.12
C ASP A 76 -11.86 -13.61 -1.80
N LEU A 77 -11.19 -12.51 -1.43
CA LEU A 77 -9.76 -12.53 -1.06
C LEU A 77 -9.45 -13.47 0.13
N LEU A 78 -10.37 -13.54 1.09
CA LEU A 78 -10.24 -14.38 2.28
C LEU A 78 -10.76 -15.81 2.07
N LYS A 79 -11.31 -16.13 0.90
CA LYS A 79 -11.84 -17.46 0.60
C LYS A 79 -10.72 -18.50 0.71
N ARG A 80 -11.10 -19.68 1.22
CA ARG A 80 -10.19 -20.80 1.44
C ARG A 80 -10.80 -22.10 0.94
N THR A 81 -9.95 -22.95 0.38
CA THR A 81 -10.26 -24.36 0.14
C THR A 81 -10.40 -25.13 1.46
N PRO A 82 -10.98 -26.34 1.46
CA PRO A 82 -11.05 -27.19 2.65
C PRO A 82 -9.68 -27.52 3.28
N ASP A 83 -8.61 -27.56 2.47
CA ASP A 83 -7.22 -27.75 2.92
C ASP A 83 -6.54 -26.43 3.34
N GLY A 84 -7.28 -25.32 3.43
CA GLY A 84 -6.80 -24.07 4.03
C GLY A 84 -6.02 -23.15 3.10
N LYS A 85 -5.98 -23.43 1.79
CA LYS A 85 -5.27 -22.60 0.80
C LYS A 85 -6.17 -21.47 0.28
N PRO A 86 -5.60 -20.31 -0.12
CA PRO A 86 -6.36 -19.26 -0.80
C PRO A 86 -7.12 -19.79 -2.02
N ASP A 87 -8.41 -19.46 -2.08
CA ASP A 87 -9.34 -19.85 -3.16
C ASP A 87 -10.06 -18.61 -3.72
N THR A 88 -9.29 -17.54 -3.87
CA THR A 88 -9.76 -16.25 -4.37
C THR A 88 -9.88 -16.28 -5.89
N THR A 89 -10.87 -15.57 -6.43
CA THR A 89 -10.98 -15.33 -7.88
C THR A 89 -10.27 -14.04 -8.33
N ILE A 90 -9.49 -13.42 -7.43
CA ILE A 90 -8.76 -12.18 -7.71
C ILE A 90 -7.34 -12.51 -8.20
N ASP A 91 -7.21 -12.69 -9.51
CA ASP A 91 -5.90 -12.91 -10.14
C ASP A 91 -5.11 -11.59 -10.26
N PHE A 92 -5.79 -10.49 -10.60
CA PHE A 92 -5.19 -9.15 -10.69
C PHE A 92 -6.04 -8.15 -9.92
N GLY A 93 -5.52 -7.73 -8.76
CA GLY A 93 -6.26 -6.93 -7.78
C GLY A 93 -5.59 -5.60 -7.45
N TYR A 94 -6.38 -4.53 -7.34
CA TYR A 94 -5.96 -3.25 -6.77
C TYR A 94 -6.53 -3.09 -5.35
N ILE A 95 -5.63 -3.12 -4.37
CA ILE A 95 -5.93 -3.04 -2.95
C ILE A 95 -4.97 -2.07 -2.25
N SER A 96 -5.40 -1.49 -1.14
CA SER A 96 -4.53 -0.71 -0.27
C SER A 96 -4.39 -1.30 1.12
N TYR A 97 -3.24 -1.00 1.70
CA TYR A 97 -2.86 -1.33 3.07
C TYR A 97 -2.58 -0.06 3.85
N GLY A 98 -2.94 -0.08 5.12
CA GLY A 98 -2.59 0.95 6.09
C GLY A 98 -1.79 0.30 7.20
N MET A 99 -0.81 1.02 7.73
CA MET A 99 -0.06 0.56 8.90
C MET A 99 -0.97 0.62 10.13
N ASP A 100 -0.91 -0.41 10.97
CA ASP A 100 -1.38 -0.42 12.37
C ASP A 100 -0.35 0.07 13.41
N TYR A 101 0.96 -0.14 13.18
CA TYR A 101 2.08 0.30 14.02
C TYR A 101 3.33 0.63 13.16
N LEU A 102 4.26 1.44 13.70
CA LEU A 102 5.43 1.92 12.97
C LEU A 102 6.60 0.92 13.05
N ASP A 103 6.50 -0.18 12.32
CA ASP A 103 7.54 -1.19 12.18
C ASP A 103 7.47 -1.84 10.78
N PRO A 104 8.60 -2.14 10.10
CA PRO A 104 8.56 -2.79 8.79
C PRO A 104 7.81 -4.14 8.79
N SER A 105 7.82 -4.87 9.92
CA SER A 105 7.09 -6.13 10.06
C SER A 105 5.60 -5.97 9.78
N ASN A 106 5.01 -4.83 10.12
CA ASN A 106 3.60 -4.58 9.92
C ASN A 106 3.19 -4.71 8.44
N MET A 107 3.94 -4.11 7.53
CA MET A 107 3.63 -4.18 6.09
C MET A 107 4.15 -5.45 5.43
N LEU A 108 5.33 -5.96 5.84
CA LEU A 108 5.88 -7.16 5.22
C LEU A 108 5.11 -8.42 5.60
N THR A 109 4.57 -8.50 6.82
CA THR A 109 3.80 -9.68 7.27
C THR A 109 2.38 -9.76 6.71
N VAL A 110 1.83 -8.65 6.20
CA VAL A 110 0.59 -8.66 5.42
C VAL A 110 0.73 -9.58 4.20
N MET A 111 1.92 -9.59 3.59
CA MET A 111 2.25 -10.37 2.40
C MET A 111 2.85 -11.74 2.75
N LYS A 112 2.67 -12.22 3.99
CA LYS A 112 3.12 -13.57 4.37
C LYS A 112 2.48 -14.62 3.47
N GLY A 113 3.20 -15.71 3.25
CA GLY A 113 2.74 -16.78 2.38
C GLY A 113 1.46 -17.46 2.88
N SER A 114 0.73 -18.03 1.94
CA SER A 114 -0.55 -18.73 2.15
C SER A 114 -0.48 -19.80 3.23
N ASP A 115 0.65 -20.52 3.32
CA ASP A 115 0.83 -21.65 4.24
C ASP A 115 0.89 -21.19 5.71
N LEU A 116 1.20 -19.92 5.94
CA LEU A 116 1.16 -19.28 7.27
C LEU A 116 -0.15 -18.53 7.52
N GLY A 117 -1.21 -18.86 6.76
CA GLY A 117 -2.50 -18.18 6.80
C GLY A 117 -2.49 -16.82 6.08
N GLY A 118 -1.53 -16.57 5.21
CA GLY A 118 -1.53 -15.43 4.29
C GLY A 118 -2.76 -15.43 3.39
N ARG A 119 -3.17 -14.24 2.95
CA ARG A 119 -4.39 -14.06 2.12
C ARG A 119 -4.14 -13.92 0.63
N HIS A 120 -2.89 -14.04 0.22
CA HIS A 120 -2.48 -14.01 -1.17
C HIS A 120 -1.97 -15.38 -1.59
N THR A 121 -2.06 -15.66 -2.88
CA THR A 121 -1.66 -16.95 -3.47
C THR A 121 -0.14 -17.12 -3.53
N TRP A 122 0.62 -16.02 -3.52
CA TRP A 122 2.08 -16.06 -3.49
C TRP A 122 2.59 -16.68 -2.18
N ASN A 123 3.55 -17.61 -2.31
CA ASN A 123 4.12 -18.36 -1.21
C ASN A 123 5.60 -18.62 -1.47
N ASN A 124 6.46 -17.90 -0.78
CA ASN A 124 7.91 -18.05 -0.89
C ASN A 124 8.51 -18.40 0.49
N LYS A 125 9.26 -19.50 0.57
CA LYS A 125 9.85 -19.99 1.82
C LYS A 125 10.97 -19.08 2.33
N GLU A 126 11.84 -18.60 1.46
CA GLU A 126 12.95 -17.72 1.83
C GLU A 126 12.43 -16.39 2.39
N TYR A 127 11.40 -15.83 1.77
CA TYR A 127 10.71 -14.64 2.29
C TYR A 127 10.21 -14.86 3.73
N GLN A 128 9.55 -16.00 3.97
CA GLN A 128 9.03 -16.34 5.31
C GLN A 128 10.14 -16.54 6.33
N ASP A 129 11.23 -17.21 5.95
CA ASP A 129 12.39 -17.43 6.83
C ASP A 129 13.03 -16.09 7.23
N LEU A 130 13.15 -15.14 6.28
CA LEU A 130 13.65 -13.78 6.55
C LEU A 130 12.74 -13.04 7.55
N LEU A 131 11.42 -13.08 7.36
CA LEU A 131 10.48 -12.45 8.29
C LEU A 131 10.51 -13.09 9.68
N ALA A 132 10.55 -14.42 9.75
CA ALA A 132 10.60 -15.16 11.00
C ALA A 132 11.89 -14.88 11.78
N LYS A 133 13.03 -14.75 11.08
CA LYS A 133 14.31 -14.39 11.68
C LYS A 133 14.33 -12.94 12.18
N ALA A 134 13.80 -12.01 11.39
CA ALA A 134 13.80 -10.59 11.73
C ALA A 134 12.82 -10.22 12.85
N GLY A 135 11.65 -10.86 12.89
CA GLY A 135 10.57 -10.57 13.85
C GLY A 135 11.00 -10.39 15.31
N PRO A 136 11.73 -11.35 15.92
CA PRO A 136 12.13 -11.27 17.33
C PRO A 136 13.40 -10.44 17.58
N MET A 137 14.07 -9.92 16.55
CA MET A 137 15.34 -9.19 16.73
C MET A 137 15.14 -7.82 17.36
N THR A 138 16.05 -7.46 18.28
CA THR A 138 16.12 -6.14 18.90
C THR A 138 17.17 -5.23 18.27
N ASP A 139 18.18 -5.79 17.58
CA ASP A 139 19.15 -5.02 16.81
C ASP A 139 18.46 -4.43 15.57
N ILE A 140 18.35 -3.10 15.53
CA ILE A 140 17.61 -2.40 14.49
C ILE A 140 18.31 -2.51 13.13
N GLU A 141 19.64 -2.49 13.08
CA GLU A 141 20.38 -2.49 11.81
C GLU A 141 20.33 -3.86 11.14
N GLU A 142 20.61 -4.92 11.90
CA GLU A 142 20.56 -6.29 11.40
C GLU A 142 19.14 -6.67 10.98
N ARG A 143 18.14 -6.33 11.80
CA ARG A 143 16.74 -6.57 11.49
C ARG A 143 16.31 -5.83 10.22
N THR A 144 16.74 -4.58 10.06
CA THR A 144 16.42 -3.77 8.87
C THR A 144 17.01 -4.39 7.61
N LYS A 145 18.24 -4.93 7.65
CA LYS A 145 18.85 -5.63 6.51
C LYS A 145 18.04 -6.85 6.08
N LEU A 146 17.57 -7.65 7.03
CA LEU A 146 16.72 -8.81 6.74
C LEU A 146 15.37 -8.41 6.13
N TYR A 147 14.74 -7.36 6.65
CA TYR A 147 13.50 -6.83 6.06
C TYR A 147 13.71 -6.27 4.66
N GLN A 148 14.83 -5.62 4.38
CA GLN A 148 15.17 -5.15 3.04
C GLN A 148 15.43 -6.31 2.06
N GLN A 149 16.03 -7.40 2.52
CA GLN A 149 16.18 -8.62 1.71
C GLN A 149 14.81 -9.24 1.40
N ALA A 150 13.91 -9.30 2.38
CA ALA A 150 12.55 -9.79 2.18
C ALA A 150 11.77 -8.90 1.20
N GLU A 151 11.86 -7.57 1.37
CA GLU A 151 11.24 -6.59 0.45
C GLU A 151 11.75 -6.78 -0.98
N LYS A 152 13.07 -6.93 -1.15
CA LYS A 152 13.69 -7.13 -2.45
C LYS A 152 13.18 -8.41 -3.12
N LEU A 153 13.20 -9.54 -2.41
CA LEU A 153 12.73 -10.83 -2.94
C LEU A 153 11.26 -10.76 -3.39
N MET A 154 10.39 -10.18 -2.56
CA MET A 154 8.97 -10.00 -2.89
C MET A 154 8.76 -9.18 -4.17
N VAL A 155 9.58 -8.14 -4.36
CA VAL A 155 9.51 -7.25 -5.53
C VAL A 155 10.12 -7.90 -6.77
N GLU A 156 11.23 -8.64 -6.64
CA GLU A 156 11.85 -9.39 -7.74
C GLU A 156 10.93 -10.48 -8.30
N GLU A 157 10.16 -11.16 -7.45
CA GLU A 157 9.17 -12.15 -7.88
C GLU A 157 7.85 -11.54 -8.36
N CYS A 158 7.73 -10.21 -8.37
CA CYS A 158 6.51 -9.49 -8.75
C CYS A 158 5.27 -9.95 -7.95
N ALA A 159 5.45 -10.35 -6.69
CA ALA A 159 4.35 -10.78 -5.83
C ALA A 159 3.34 -9.62 -5.59
N PHE A 160 3.88 -8.40 -5.50
CA PHE A 160 3.11 -7.15 -5.41
C PHE A 160 3.78 -6.04 -6.19
N ILE A 161 2.95 -5.23 -6.85
CA ILE A 161 3.38 -4.03 -7.57
C ILE A 161 3.01 -2.82 -6.71
N PHE A 162 4.03 -2.16 -6.14
CA PHE A 162 3.82 -1.01 -5.25
C PHE A 162 3.73 0.28 -6.05
N CYS A 163 2.51 0.76 -6.29
CA CYS A 163 2.34 1.90 -7.19
C CYS A 163 2.39 3.26 -6.49
N ILE A 164 1.69 3.43 -5.36
CA ILE A 164 1.45 4.75 -4.76
C ILE A 164 1.43 4.65 -3.24
N HIS A 165 2.12 5.58 -2.56
CA HIS A 165 1.93 5.87 -1.15
C HIS A 165 1.03 7.10 -1.02
N ARG A 166 -0.08 6.99 -0.28
CA ARG A 166 -1.01 8.10 -0.10
C ARG A 166 -0.44 9.12 0.87
N THR A 167 -0.51 10.39 0.50
CA THR A 167 -0.27 11.50 1.41
C THR A 167 -1.62 12.01 1.91
N PRO A 168 -2.02 11.73 3.16
CA PRO A 168 -3.23 12.32 3.71
C PRO A 168 -3.07 13.85 3.75
N VAL A 169 -4.06 14.57 3.24
CA VAL A 169 -4.09 16.03 3.27
C VAL A 169 -5.13 16.45 4.29
N ASN A 170 -4.66 17.10 5.35
CA ASN A 170 -5.53 17.64 6.39
C ASN A 170 -5.46 19.18 6.33
N LEU A 171 -6.63 19.84 6.40
CA LEU A 171 -6.71 21.28 6.48
C LEU A 171 -7.10 21.69 7.90
N TRP A 172 -6.23 22.47 8.52
CA TRP A 172 -6.43 23.00 9.87
C TRP A 172 -6.66 24.51 9.78
N LYS A 173 -7.55 25.03 10.63
CA LYS A 173 -7.66 26.47 10.77
C LYS A 173 -6.34 27.02 11.30
N PRO A 174 -5.88 28.19 10.85
CA PRO A 174 -4.57 28.73 11.20
C PRO A 174 -4.38 29.01 12.70
N TYR A 175 -5.49 29.13 13.44
CA TYR A 175 -5.53 29.29 14.90
C TYR A 175 -5.54 27.95 15.67
N ILE A 176 -5.52 26.80 15.00
CA ILE A 176 -5.30 25.50 15.64
C ILE A 176 -3.79 25.30 15.77
N LYS A 177 -3.31 25.18 17.00
CA LYS A 177 -1.88 25.07 17.35
C LYS A 177 -1.66 23.86 18.26
N GLY A 178 -0.40 23.48 18.47
CA GLY A 178 -0.02 22.33 19.29
C GLY A 178 1.26 21.68 18.76
N ALA A 179 1.92 20.85 19.58
CA ALA A 179 3.07 20.08 19.12
C ALA A 179 2.79 19.23 17.86
N PRO A 180 1.59 18.62 17.70
CA PRO A 180 1.23 17.92 16.46
C PRO A 180 1.08 18.83 15.23
N MET A 181 0.99 20.15 15.38
CA MET A 181 0.84 21.08 14.26
C MET A 181 2.19 21.51 13.65
N GLU A 182 3.30 21.15 14.28
CA GLU A 182 4.64 21.41 13.78
C GLU A 182 5.11 20.29 12.83
N PRO A 183 5.89 20.59 11.77
CA PRO A 183 6.44 19.56 10.89
C PRO A 183 7.36 18.60 11.66
N GLY A 184 7.16 17.29 11.48
CA GLY A 184 7.99 16.24 12.08
C GLY A 184 9.00 15.64 11.10
N LYS A 185 9.87 14.75 11.60
CA LYS A 185 10.84 14.02 10.76
C LYS A 185 10.19 12.98 9.83
N ILE A 186 9.09 12.37 10.27
CA ILE A 186 8.37 11.32 9.55
C ILE A 186 7.15 11.89 8.82
N ASN A 187 6.54 12.93 9.39
CA ASN A 187 5.45 13.69 8.76
C ASN A 187 5.97 15.09 8.42
N THR A 188 6.39 15.29 7.17
CA THR A 188 6.87 16.59 6.70
C THR A 188 5.74 17.63 6.57
N ASN A 189 4.48 17.20 6.69
CA ASN A 189 3.31 18.08 6.69
C ASN A 189 2.94 18.51 8.12
N ARG A 190 2.51 19.77 8.27
CA ARG A 190 1.92 20.28 9.51
C ARG A 190 0.59 19.59 9.81
N GLY A 191 0.38 19.16 11.05
CA GLY A 191 -0.88 18.61 11.53
C GLY A 191 -0.79 17.19 12.05
N VAL A 192 -1.91 16.70 12.57
CA VAL A 192 -1.95 15.38 13.23
C VAL A 192 -1.45 14.30 12.28
N ALA A 193 -0.35 13.67 12.67
CA ALA A 193 0.24 12.55 11.95
C ALA A 193 -0.57 11.27 12.18
N TRP A 194 -0.43 10.30 11.28
CA TRP A 194 -0.90 8.94 11.53
C TRP A 194 -0.37 8.44 12.90
N PRO A 195 -1.22 7.81 13.74
CA PRO A 195 -2.53 7.25 13.43
C PRO A 195 -3.74 8.18 13.60
N ASN A 196 -3.60 9.49 13.34
CA ASN A 196 -4.63 10.52 13.56
C ASN A 196 -4.96 10.64 15.05
N VAL A 197 -5.97 11.44 15.42
CA VAL A 197 -6.46 11.47 16.80
C VAL A 197 -7.06 10.10 17.14
N ASN A 198 -6.35 9.31 17.95
CA ASN A 198 -6.86 8.04 18.45
C ASN A 198 -6.31 7.75 19.85
N ALA A 199 -6.77 6.65 20.46
CA ALA A 199 -6.35 6.27 21.81
C ALA A 199 -4.85 5.91 21.94
N MET A 200 -4.12 5.84 20.83
CA MET A 200 -2.69 5.50 20.78
C MET A 200 -1.78 6.73 20.66
N ASN A 201 -2.32 7.96 20.69
CA ASN A 201 -1.49 9.17 20.81
C ASN A 201 -2.14 10.27 21.66
N ASN A 202 -1.28 11.20 22.10
CA ASN A 202 -1.68 12.39 22.84
C ASN A 202 -2.03 13.56 21.91
N SER A 203 -2.20 13.32 20.61
CA SER A 203 -2.40 14.43 19.67
C SER A 203 -3.67 15.22 19.97
N ALA A 204 -4.71 14.59 20.51
CA ALA A 204 -5.93 15.29 20.95
C ALA A 204 -5.69 16.27 22.10
N SER A 205 -4.86 15.88 23.09
CA SER A 205 -4.61 16.68 24.29
C SER A 205 -3.56 17.77 24.08
N GLU A 206 -2.75 17.66 23.03
CA GLU A 206 -1.70 18.63 22.71
C GLU A 206 -2.14 19.73 21.73
N ILE A 207 -3.35 19.64 21.19
CA ILE A 207 -3.92 20.65 20.28
C ILE A 207 -4.78 21.64 21.05
N TYR A 208 -4.66 22.93 20.72
CA TYR A 208 -5.44 24.00 21.31
C TYR A 208 -5.83 25.08 20.30
N ILE A 209 -6.85 25.87 20.65
CA ILE A 209 -7.25 27.08 19.92
C ILE A 209 -6.39 28.24 20.44
N ALA A 210 -5.59 28.84 19.57
CA ALA A 210 -4.78 29.99 19.89
C ALA A 210 -5.63 31.26 20.05
N ASN A 211 -5.08 32.22 20.82
CA ASN A 211 -5.73 33.51 21.10
C ASN A 211 -6.00 34.35 19.82
N ASN A 212 -5.28 34.09 18.73
CA ASN A 212 -5.48 34.73 17.43
C ASN A 212 -6.74 34.24 16.69
N VAL A 213 -7.56 33.36 17.26
CA VAL A 213 -8.81 32.87 16.66
C VAL A 213 -9.74 34.00 16.19
N LEU A 214 -9.75 35.12 16.92
CA LEU A 214 -10.59 36.28 16.60
C LEU A 214 -10.18 36.97 15.29
N GLU A 215 -8.92 36.87 14.87
CA GLU A 215 -8.44 37.43 13.59
C GLU A 215 -9.06 36.72 12.37
N TYR A 216 -9.56 35.51 12.55
CA TYR A 216 -10.13 34.67 11.48
C TYR A 216 -11.66 34.60 11.52
N ARG A 217 -12.30 35.40 12.38
CA ARG A 217 -13.75 35.49 12.45
C ARG A 217 -14.26 36.21 11.21
N LYS A 218 -14.83 35.48 10.26
CA LYS A 218 -15.59 36.11 9.16
C LYS A 218 -16.85 36.72 9.76
N ASN A 219 -17.07 38.02 9.53
CA ASN A 219 -18.40 38.59 9.69
C ASN A 219 -19.28 37.91 8.63
N ILE A 220 -20.20 37.07 9.09
CA ILE A 220 -21.25 36.52 8.23
C ILE A 220 -22.14 37.71 7.87
N PRO A 221 -22.44 37.94 6.57
CA PRO A 221 -23.32 39.02 6.16
C PRO A 221 -24.72 38.92 6.76
#